data_AF-A0A2U2Z415-F1
#
_entry.id   AF-A0A2U2Z415-F1
#
_cell.length_a   1.000
_cell.length_b   1.000
_cell.length_c   1.000
_cell.angle_alpha   90.00
_cell.angle_beta   90.00
_cell.angle_gamma   90.00
#
_symmetry.space_group_name_H-M   'P 1'
#
loop_
_entity.id
_entity.type
_entity.pdbx_description
1 polymer ?
#
loop_
_entity_poly.entity_id
_entity_poly.type
_entity_poly.pdbx_seq_one_letter_code
_entity_poly.pdbx_strand_id
1 'polypeptide(L)'
;MVRTVRPLLPLLLAPLLLAPLLLTACGSEPGQPRDTDAPAAELVTRARALGIAPELVYVIEAPGFALARQSVGVYGGDGFSATYVSRQEGGQLRLYVDRGTMSASDCATGQQTCESDGEGVWYRSGRGTHEYAVVKEDHVVRLEGDAGVSRDVLREAARDARRPSGEEVAELLPSAPADGAAPSEPVERGDLPPAGDGAPRNDVDAGG
;
A
#
# COMPACT_ATOMS: atom_id res chain seq x y z
N MET A 1 -33.58 72.09 -3.70
CA MET A 1 -34.93 72.44 -4.18
C MET A 1 -35.91 71.40 -3.70
N VAL A 2 -36.99 71.88 -3.09
CA VAL A 2 -38.05 71.17 -2.37
C VAL A 2 -38.93 70.38 -3.34
N ARG A 3 -39.39 69.19 -2.94
CA ARG A 3 -40.76 68.71 -3.22
C ARG A 3 -41.20 67.63 -2.25
N THR A 4 -41.93 68.08 -1.24
CA THR A 4 -42.86 67.35 -0.39
C THR A 4 -44.18 67.15 -1.12
N VAL A 5 -44.77 65.95 -1.08
CA VAL A 5 -46.24 65.74 -1.06
C VAL A 5 -46.55 64.57 -0.12
N ARG A 6 -47.49 64.84 0.80
CA ARG A 6 -48.02 64.02 1.91
C ARG A 6 -49.20 63.12 1.43
N PRO A 7 -50.09 62.63 2.31
CA PRO A 7 -50.02 61.47 3.23
C PRO A 7 -51.22 60.51 2.97
N LEU A 8 -51.39 59.46 3.80
CA LEU A 8 -52.66 59.13 4.48
C LEU A 8 -52.52 57.80 5.28
N LEU A 9 -52.70 57.96 6.60
CA LEU A 9 -52.91 57.00 7.69
C LEU A 9 -54.25 56.21 7.52
N PRO A 10 -54.73 55.34 8.45
CA PRO A 10 -54.13 54.43 9.47
C PRO A 10 -54.88 53.05 9.51
N LEU A 11 -54.82 52.34 10.65
CA LEU A 11 -55.54 51.13 11.10
C LEU A 11 -54.89 49.79 10.71
N LEU A 12 -54.73 48.79 11.58
CA LEU A 12 -54.95 48.55 13.02
C LEU A 12 -54.47 47.09 13.25
N LEU A 13 -54.17 46.75 14.51
CA LEU A 13 -54.13 45.39 15.08
C LEU A 13 -52.87 44.52 14.85
N ALA A 14 -52.00 44.54 15.87
CA ALA A 14 -51.27 43.35 16.31
C ALA A 14 -52.24 42.36 16.97
N PRO A 15 -52.00 41.04 16.87
CA PRO A 15 -51.46 40.38 18.06
C PRO A 15 -50.38 39.33 17.78
N LEU A 16 -49.38 39.32 18.67
CA LEU A 16 -48.81 38.15 19.34
C LEU A 16 -49.05 36.78 18.68
N LEU A 17 -47.98 36.18 18.15
CA LEU A 17 -47.81 34.73 18.15
C LEU A 17 -46.32 34.42 18.37
N LEU A 18 -46.04 33.99 19.61
CA LEU A 18 -44.79 33.39 20.05
C LEU A 18 -44.44 32.21 19.13
N ALA A 19 -43.30 32.28 18.45
CA ALA A 19 -42.64 31.10 17.89
C ALA A 19 -41.65 30.56 18.93
N PRO A 20 -41.80 29.31 19.41
CA PRO A 20 -40.84 28.71 20.32
C PRO A 20 -39.55 28.37 19.57
N LEU A 21 -38.44 28.89 20.08
CA LEU A 21 -37.08 28.41 19.83
C LEU A 21 -36.99 26.94 20.24
N LEU A 22 -37.18 26.02 19.29
CA LEU A 22 -36.78 24.63 19.46
C LEU A 22 -35.31 24.50 19.08
N LEU A 23 -34.45 24.74 20.08
CA LEU A 23 -33.08 24.22 20.10
C LEU A 23 -33.16 22.69 20.17
N THR A 24 -33.08 22.03 19.01
CA THR A 24 -32.84 20.58 18.93
C THR A 24 -31.67 20.32 17.98
N ALA A 25 -30.47 20.23 18.54
CA ALA A 25 -29.38 19.41 18.01
C ALA A 25 -28.26 19.29 19.07
N CYS A 26 -28.57 18.68 20.21
CA CYS A 26 -27.58 17.91 20.95
C CYS A 26 -27.62 16.51 20.35
N GLY A 27 -26.60 16.17 19.57
CA GLY A 27 -26.44 14.86 18.96
C GLY A 27 -24.97 14.63 18.68
N SER A 28 -24.20 14.35 19.72
CA SER A 28 -22.86 13.79 19.57
C SER A 28 -23.01 12.34 19.15
N GLU A 29 -23.25 12.10 17.87
CA GLU A 29 -23.16 10.77 17.29
C GLU A 29 -21.68 10.39 17.20
N PRO A 30 -21.29 9.16 17.58
CA PRO A 30 -19.94 8.67 17.26
C PRO A 30 -19.79 8.72 15.74
N GLY A 31 -18.80 9.48 15.29
CA GLY A 31 -18.63 9.86 13.89
C GLY A 31 -18.76 8.66 12.97
N GLN A 32 -19.72 8.73 12.05
CA GLN A 32 -19.69 7.91 10.85
C GLN A 32 -18.30 8.05 10.21
N PRO A 33 -17.68 6.93 9.78
CA PRO A 33 -16.45 7.02 9.02
C PRO A 33 -16.68 8.00 7.88
N ARG A 34 -15.84 9.03 7.79
CA ARG A 34 -15.90 9.92 6.62
C ARG A 34 -15.55 9.04 5.43
N ASP A 35 -16.17 9.24 4.28
CA ASP A 35 -15.89 8.45 3.07
C ASP A 35 -14.39 8.42 2.71
N THR A 36 -13.61 9.39 3.19
CA THR A 36 -12.15 9.47 3.09
C THR A 36 -11.37 8.43 3.93
N ASP A 37 -11.98 7.81 4.94
CA ASP A 37 -11.33 6.83 5.82
C ASP A 37 -11.48 5.39 5.30
N ALA A 38 -12.43 5.15 4.40
CA ALA A 38 -12.70 3.82 3.85
C ALA A 38 -11.48 3.22 3.12
N PRO A 39 -10.73 3.95 2.26
CA PRO A 39 -9.50 3.45 1.66
C PRO A 39 -8.44 3.03 2.68
N ALA A 40 -8.31 3.81 3.77
CA ALA A 40 -7.34 3.53 4.82
C ALA A 40 -7.74 2.28 5.64
N ALA A 41 -9.03 2.14 5.96
CA ALA A 41 -9.55 0.97 6.65
C ALA A 41 -9.41 -0.30 5.78
N GLU A 42 -9.68 -0.20 4.48
CA GLU A 42 -9.53 -1.31 3.55
C GLU A 42 -8.07 -1.76 3.41
N LEU A 43 -7.13 -0.82 3.32
CA LEU A 43 -5.70 -1.12 3.33
C LEU A 43 -5.31 -1.88 4.61
N VAL A 44 -5.75 -1.40 5.77
CA VAL A 44 -5.44 -2.04 7.05
C VAL A 44 -5.97 -3.47 7.09
N THR A 45 -7.23 -3.68 6.72
CA THR A 45 -7.87 -5.01 6.74
C THR A 45 -7.18 -5.98 5.78
N ARG A 46 -6.98 -5.58 4.52
CA ARG A 46 -6.38 -6.45 3.49
C ARG A 46 -4.91 -6.74 3.79
N ALA A 47 -4.13 -5.75 4.19
CA ALA A 47 -2.71 -5.96 4.52
C ALA A 47 -2.53 -6.89 5.73
N ARG A 48 -3.32 -6.69 6.80
CA ARG A 48 -3.27 -7.56 7.99
C ARG A 48 -3.70 -8.99 7.68
N ALA A 49 -4.66 -9.21 6.78
CA ALA A 49 -5.04 -10.55 6.34
C ALA A 49 -3.88 -11.31 5.66
N LEU A 50 -2.91 -10.59 5.11
CA LEU A 50 -1.68 -11.15 4.53
C LEU A 50 -0.49 -11.19 5.50
N GLY A 51 -0.65 -10.68 6.72
CA GLY A 51 0.47 -10.54 7.67
C GLY A 51 1.41 -9.37 7.37
N ILE A 52 0.97 -8.40 6.56
CA ILE A 52 1.76 -7.22 6.19
C ILE A 52 1.36 -6.04 7.09
N ALA A 53 2.34 -5.31 7.60
CA ALA A 53 2.13 -4.06 8.31
C ALA A 53 1.56 -3.00 7.34
N PRO A 54 0.35 -2.46 7.58
CA PRO A 54 -0.31 -1.55 6.63
C PRO A 54 0.53 -0.34 6.26
N GLU A 55 1.36 0.15 7.20
CA GLU A 55 2.26 1.28 7.02
C GLU A 55 3.40 1.03 6.03
N LEU A 56 3.75 -0.24 5.78
CA LEU A 56 4.82 -0.66 4.87
C LEU A 56 4.32 -0.98 3.46
N VAL A 57 3.01 -0.91 3.21
CA VAL A 57 2.46 -1.12 1.86
C VAL A 57 2.73 0.09 0.99
N TYR A 58 3.51 -0.12 -0.08
CA TYR A 58 3.89 0.90 -1.05
C TYR A 58 3.57 0.46 -2.48
N VAL A 59 3.38 1.44 -3.35
CA VAL A 59 3.29 1.29 -4.80
C VAL A 59 4.31 2.19 -5.47
N ILE A 60 4.62 1.85 -6.72
CA ILE A 60 5.44 2.65 -7.62
C ILE A 60 4.84 2.64 -9.03
N GLU A 61 5.12 3.70 -9.77
CA GLU A 61 5.00 3.76 -11.21
C GLU A 61 6.39 3.60 -11.85
N ALA A 62 6.52 2.59 -12.70
CA ALA A 62 7.72 2.35 -13.50
C ALA A 62 7.30 2.20 -14.96
N PRO A 63 7.59 3.19 -15.83
CA PRO A 63 7.22 3.13 -17.24
C PRO A 63 7.70 1.84 -17.91
N GLY A 64 6.79 1.14 -18.57
CA GLY A 64 7.09 -0.14 -19.23
C GLY A 64 7.00 -1.37 -18.32
N PHE A 65 6.77 -1.22 -17.01
CA PHE A 65 6.63 -2.33 -16.08
C PHE A 65 5.20 -2.46 -15.55
N ALA A 66 4.77 -3.69 -15.31
CA ALA A 66 3.47 -4.03 -14.75
C ALA A 66 3.64 -4.81 -13.45
N LEU A 67 2.78 -4.54 -12.46
CA LEU A 67 2.74 -5.33 -11.24
C LEU A 67 2.39 -6.80 -11.57
N ALA A 68 3.24 -7.72 -11.13
CA ALA A 68 2.90 -9.13 -11.04
C ALA A 68 2.13 -9.37 -9.73
N ARG A 69 0.80 -9.25 -9.75
CA ARG A 69 -0.04 -9.25 -8.54
C ARG A 69 0.20 -10.45 -7.61
N GLN A 70 0.50 -11.62 -8.18
CA GLN A 70 0.82 -12.84 -7.43
C GLN A 70 2.14 -12.80 -6.66
N SER A 71 3.00 -11.81 -6.91
CA SER A 71 4.26 -11.60 -6.19
C SER A 71 4.10 -10.76 -4.93
N VAL A 72 2.91 -10.18 -4.70
CA VAL A 72 2.64 -9.36 -3.52
C VAL A 72 2.60 -10.24 -2.29
N GLY A 73 3.41 -9.92 -1.29
CA GLY A 73 3.48 -10.72 -0.07
C GLY A 73 4.37 -10.13 1.00
N VAL A 74 4.46 -10.87 2.11
CA VAL A 74 5.30 -10.50 3.25
C VAL A 74 6.77 -10.54 2.87
N TYR A 75 7.51 -9.53 3.30
CA TYR A 75 8.96 -9.52 3.27
C TYR A 75 9.50 -9.38 4.71
N GLY A 76 10.50 -10.19 5.07
CA GLY A 76 11.01 -10.18 6.44
C GLY A 76 9.96 -10.64 7.45
N GLY A 77 9.73 -9.84 8.50
CA GLY A 77 8.77 -10.15 9.57
C GLY A 77 7.34 -9.77 9.22
N ASP A 78 7.12 -8.49 8.95
CA ASP A 78 5.81 -7.90 8.59
C ASP A 78 5.93 -6.87 7.45
N GLY A 79 7.07 -6.87 6.75
CA GLY A 79 7.34 -6.00 5.62
C GLY A 79 6.55 -6.38 4.37
N PHE A 80 6.74 -5.59 3.33
CA PHE A 80 6.02 -5.69 2.07
C PHE A 80 6.99 -5.99 0.92
N SER A 81 6.58 -6.86 0.00
CA SER A 81 7.25 -7.06 -1.28
C SER A 81 6.28 -7.05 -2.44
N ALA A 82 6.75 -6.57 -3.59
CA ALA A 82 6.07 -6.67 -4.88
C ALA A 82 7.10 -6.71 -6.02
N THR A 83 6.79 -7.46 -7.07
CA THR A 83 7.60 -7.51 -8.30
C THR A 83 6.85 -6.86 -9.45
N TYR A 84 7.55 -6.01 -10.20
CA TYR A 84 7.09 -5.38 -11.43
C TYR A 84 7.89 -5.96 -12.59
N VAL A 85 7.20 -6.47 -13.61
CA VAL A 85 7.80 -7.15 -14.76
C VAL A 85 7.69 -6.29 -16.02
N SER A 86 8.72 -6.29 -16.85
CA SER A 86 8.70 -5.60 -18.14
C SER A 86 7.57 -6.10 -19.03
N ARG A 87 6.87 -5.18 -19.71
CA ARG A 87 5.78 -5.50 -20.66
C ARG A 87 6.27 -5.89 -22.05
N GLN A 88 7.52 -5.58 -22.40
CA GLN A 88 8.04 -5.79 -23.76
C GLN A 88 9.01 -6.97 -23.80
N GLU A 89 10.17 -6.83 -23.19
CA GLU A 89 11.15 -7.90 -23.02
C GLU A 89 11.95 -7.68 -21.75
N GLY A 90 12.23 -8.78 -21.03
CA GLY A 90 13.28 -8.90 -20.01
C GLY A 90 13.22 -7.93 -18.83
N GLY A 91 13.71 -8.36 -17.69
CA GLY A 91 13.93 -7.46 -16.57
C GLY A 91 12.78 -7.38 -15.58
N GLN A 92 13.16 -7.35 -14.32
CA GLN A 92 12.28 -7.30 -13.17
C GLN A 92 12.78 -6.24 -12.20
N LEU A 93 11.83 -5.48 -11.68
CA LEU A 93 12.04 -4.56 -10.59
C LEU A 93 11.33 -5.13 -9.35
N ARG A 94 12.06 -5.24 -8.24
CA ARG A 94 11.54 -5.72 -6.96
C ARG A 94 11.49 -4.58 -5.96
N LEU A 95 10.30 -4.32 -5.45
CA LEU A 95 10.04 -3.40 -4.36
C LEU A 95 10.02 -4.19 -3.06
N TYR A 96 10.81 -3.74 -2.09
CA TYR A 96 10.80 -4.23 -0.71
C TYR A 96 10.63 -3.05 0.23
N VAL A 97 9.81 -3.20 1.26
CA VAL A 97 9.67 -2.21 2.32
C VAL A 97 9.73 -2.95 3.64
N ASP A 98 10.70 -2.59 4.47
CA ASP A 98 10.89 -3.23 5.77
C ASP A 98 11.31 -2.22 6.83
N ARG A 99 11.04 -2.56 8.08
CA ARG A 99 11.41 -1.74 9.24
C ARG A 99 12.92 -1.57 9.32
N GLY A 100 13.34 -0.42 9.83
CA GLY A 100 14.74 -0.14 10.10
C GLY A 100 15.22 1.14 9.44
N THR A 101 16.52 1.35 9.52
CA THR A 101 17.20 2.54 9.04
C THR A 101 18.41 2.14 8.20
N MET A 102 18.98 3.10 7.48
CA MET A 102 20.22 2.88 6.77
C MET A 102 21.09 4.13 6.84
N SER A 103 22.31 3.97 7.35
CA SER A 103 23.35 5.00 7.32
C SER A 103 24.24 4.88 6.08
N ALA A 104 25.08 5.89 5.84
CA ALA A 104 26.09 5.85 4.79
C ALA A 104 27.05 4.65 4.96
N SER A 105 27.41 4.29 6.21
CA SER A 105 28.24 3.12 6.48
C SER A 105 27.52 1.81 6.20
N ASP A 106 26.24 1.71 6.57
CA ASP A 106 25.46 0.49 6.30
C ASP A 106 25.31 0.26 4.79
N CYS A 107 25.11 1.34 4.04
CA CYS A 107 24.92 1.30 2.60
C CYS A 107 26.11 0.72 1.81
N ALA A 108 27.35 1.01 2.25
CA ALA A 108 28.58 0.54 1.60
C ALA A 108 28.98 -0.90 1.98
N THR A 109 28.17 -1.60 2.78
CA THR A 109 28.47 -2.96 3.23
C THR A 109 28.41 -3.96 2.07
N GLY A 110 29.25 -5.01 2.10
CA GLY A 110 29.07 -6.18 1.25
C GLY A 110 29.63 -6.09 -0.18
N GLN A 111 30.65 -5.26 -0.41
CA GLN A 111 31.29 -5.04 -1.72
C GLN A 111 30.36 -4.38 -2.76
N GLN A 112 29.44 -3.55 -2.29
CA GLN A 112 28.61 -2.71 -3.15
C GLN A 112 29.22 -1.31 -3.20
N THR A 113 29.21 -0.69 -4.38
CA THR A 113 29.34 0.77 -4.46
C THR A 113 28.06 1.36 -3.88
N CYS A 114 28.20 2.39 -3.05
CA CYS A 114 27.08 3.15 -2.53
C CYS A 114 27.31 4.63 -2.83
N GLU A 115 26.35 5.26 -3.48
CA GLU A 115 26.35 6.67 -3.86
C GLU A 115 25.14 7.36 -3.23
N SER A 116 25.34 8.51 -2.59
CA SER A 116 24.22 9.35 -2.17
C SER A 116 23.59 10.00 -3.41
N ASP A 117 22.26 9.99 -3.48
CA ASP A 117 21.45 10.61 -4.53
C ASP A 117 20.40 11.55 -3.92
N GLY A 118 20.77 12.20 -2.81
CA GLY A 118 19.91 13.06 -2.00
C GLY A 118 19.86 12.65 -0.53
N GLU A 119 19.18 13.47 0.27
CA GLU A 119 18.98 13.18 1.69
C GLU A 119 18.17 11.89 1.87
N GLY A 120 18.76 10.91 2.57
CA GLY A 120 18.12 9.61 2.80
C GLY A 120 17.96 8.74 1.55
N VAL A 121 18.48 9.15 0.38
CA VAL A 121 18.38 8.40 -0.87
C VAL A 121 19.76 7.92 -1.29
N TRP A 122 19.87 6.61 -1.53
CA TRP A 122 21.13 5.96 -1.86
C TRP A 122 20.96 5.06 -3.06
N TYR A 123 21.88 5.15 -4.01
CA TYR A 123 22.04 4.19 -5.09
C TYR A 123 23.14 3.19 -4.71
N ARG A 124 22.83 1.90 -4.82
CA ARG A 124 23.76 0.81 -4.53
C ARG A 124 23.90 -0.07 -5.75
N SER A 125 25.12 -0.54 -6.03
CA SER A 125 25.33 -1.52 -7.10
C SER A 125 26.47 -2.47 -6.79
N GLY A 126 26.32 -3.72 -7.20
CA GLY A 126 27.32 -4.76 -7.05
C GLY A 126 26.74 -6.14 -7.30
N ARG A 127 27.60 -7.13 -7.61
CA ARG A 127 27.20 -8.54 -7.81
C ARG A 127 26.08 -8.75 -8.84
N GLY A 128 26.04 -7.91 -9.88
CA GLY A 128 25.08 -8.05 -10.98
C GLY A 128 23.69 -7.48 -10.69
N THR A 129 23.49 -6.83 -9.55
CA THR A 129 22.25 -6.10 -9.24
C THR A 129 22.57 -4.66 -8.86
N HIS A 130 21.54 -3.82 -8.94
CA HIS A 130 21.58 -2.45 -8.47
C HIS A 130 20.25 -2.07 -7.86
N GLU A 131 20.28 -1.16 -6.89
CA GLU A 131 19.08 -0.75 -6.19
C GLU A 131 19.12 0.72 -5.77
N TYR A 132 17.93 1.27 -5.60
CA TYR A 132 17.73 2.48 -4.81
C TYR A 132 17.20 2.11 -3.43
N ALA A 133 17.72 2.75 -2.41
CA ALA A 133 17.21 2.70 -1.04
C ALA A 133 16.80 4.10 -0.61
N VAL A 134 15.52 4.26 -0.24
CA VAL A 134 14.93 5.49 0.27
C VAL A 134 14.61 5.28 1.75
N VAL A 135 15.39 5.94 2.59
CA VAL A 135 15.26 5.91 4.05
C VAL A 135 14.11 6.82 4.45
N LYS A 136 13.13 6.24 5.15
CA LYS A 136 12.07 6.98 5.85
C LYS A 136 12.38 6.95 7.36
N GLU A 137 11.49 7.52 8.17
CA GLU A 137 11.72 7.67 9.62
C GLU A 137 11.97 6.32 10.33
N ASP A 138 11.15 5.31 10.03
CA ASP A 138 11.14 4.01 10.71
C ASP A 138 11.27 2.78 9.79
N HIS A 139 11.40 3.01 8.48
CA HIS A 139 11.51 1.96 7.47
C HIS A 139 12.37 2.39 6.28
N VAL A 140 12.77 1.42 5.47
CA VAL A 140 13.51 1.65 4.22
C VAL A 140 12.72 1.07 3.06
N VAL A 141 12.50 1.88 2.01
CA VAL A 141 11.96 1.43 0.74
C VAL A 141 13.13 1.09 -0.19
N ARG A 142 13.24 -0.17 -0.61
CA ARG A 142 14.28 -0.67 -1.51
C ARG A 142 13.69 -1.08 -2.85
N LEU A 143 14.30 -0.61 -3.92
CA LEU A 143 13.94 -0.91 -5.29
C LEU A 143 15.13 -1.52 -6.00
N GLU A 144 15.08 -2.82 -6.18
CA GLU A 144 16.13 -3.59 -6.84
C GLU A 144 15.77 -3.83 -8.30
N GLY A 145 16.69 -3.51 -9.21
CA GLY A 145 16.63 -3.89 -10.62
C GLY A 145 17.60 -5.02 -10.92
N ASP A 146 17.23 -5.89 -11.85
CA ASP A 146 18.22 -6.73 -12.54
C ASP A 146 18.92 -5.96 -13.68
N ALA A 147 19.81 -6.64 -14.39
CA ALA A 147 20.61 -6.04 -15.46
C ALA A 147 19.79 -5.45 -16.63
N GLY A 148 18.50 -5.80 -16.77
CA GLY A 148 17.62 -5.26 -17.79
C GLY A 148 16.98 -3.91 -17.41
N VAL A 149 17.11 -3.49 -16.15
CA VAL A 149 16.55 -2.22 -15.66
C VAL A 149 17.64 -1.15 -15.67
N SER A 150 17.36 0.03 -16.21
CA SER A 150 18.33 1.13 -16.17
C SER A 150 18.30 1.83 -14.81
N ARG A 151 19.43 2.45 -14.42
CA ARG A 151 19.50 3.26 -13.20
C ARG A 151 18.46 4.38 -13.21
N ASP A 152 18.21 5.01 -14.36
CA ASP A 152 17.24 6.10 -14.47
C ASP A 152 15.81 5.61 -14.24
N VAL A 153 15.44 4.43 -14.76
CA VAL A 153 14.13 3.83 -14.48
C VAL A 153 13.98 3.54 -12.98
N LEU A 154 15.00 2.96 -12.34
CA LEU A 154 14.95 2.73 -10.90
C LEU A 154 14.88 4.03 -10.09
N ARG A 155 15.60 5.07 -10.52
CA ARG A 155 15.60 6.38 -9.86
C ARG A 155 14.21 7.02 -9.91
N GLU A 156 13.56 7.01 -11.06
CA GLU A 156 12.21 7.56 -11.19
C GLU A 156 11.19 6.74 -10.38
N ALA A 157 11.27 5.41 -10.42
CA ALA A 157 10.44 4.55 -9.59
C ALA A 157 10.65 4.81 -8.08
N ALA A 158 11.89 5.09 -7.65
CA ALA A 158 12.20 5.41 -6.26
C ALA A 158 11.65 6.76 -5.81
N ARG A 159 11.54 7.72 -6.73
CA ARG A 159 10.91 9.02 -6.47
C ARG A 159 9.40 8.91 -6.36
N ASP A 160 8.79 8.01 -7.13
CA ASP A 160 7.35 7.78 -7.10
C ASP A 160 6.88 6.96 -5.90
N ALA A 161 7.76 6.17 -5.27
CA ALA A 161 7.42 5.28 -4.16
C ALA A 161 6.58 5.95 -3.07
N ARG A 162 5.30 5.53 -2.99
CA ARG A 162 4.29 6.14 -2.13
C ARG A 162 3.31 5.11 -1.56
N ARG A 163 2.49 5.55 -0.61
CA ARG A 163 1.35 4.77 -0.12
C ARG A 163 0.29 4.65 -1.23
N PRO A 164 -0.40 3.50 -1.37
CA PRO A 164 -1.44 3.32 -2.37
C PRO A 164 -2.69 4.15 -2.04
N SER A 165 -3.36 4.63 -3.08
CA SER A 165 -4.75 5.09 -3.04
C SER A 165 -5.73 3.92 -2.87
N GLY A 166 -7.00 4.20 -2.60
CA GLY A 166 -8.00 3.13 -2.44
C GLY A 166 -8.16 2.23 -3.66
N GLU A 167 -8.11 2.80 -4.87
CA GLU A 167 -8.17 2.02 -6.12
C GLU A 167 -6.95 1.12 -6.27
N GLU A 168 -5.76 1.65 -5.95
CA GLU A 168 -4.52 0.88 -5.98
C GLU A 168 -4.50 -0.21 -4.91
N VAL A 169 -5.12 -0.01 -3.74
CA VAL A 169 -5.28 -1.07 -2.74
C VAL A 169 -6.11 -2.22 -3.28
N ALA A 170 -7.21 -1.92 -3.99
CA ALA A 170 -8.07 -2.93 -4.58
C ALA A 170 -7.38 -3.73 -5.70
N GLU A 171 -6.49 -3.08 -6.47
CA GLU A 171 -5.66 -3.74 -7.48
C GLU A 171 -4.53 -4.56 -6.85
N LEU A 172 -3.80 -3.96 -5.90
CA LEU A 172 -2.59 -4.51 -5.30
C LEU A 172 -2.87 -5.70 -4.40
N LEU A 173 -3.82 -5.56 -3.47
CA LEU A 173 -4.08 -6.55 -2.43
C LEU A 173 -5.33 -7.37 -2.76
N PRO A 174 -5.31 -8.70 -2.61
CA PRO A 174 -6.52 -9.51 -2.67
C PRO A 174 -7.57 -9.01 -1.67
N SER A 175 -8.84 -9.23 -1.98
CA SER A 175 -9.90 -9.01 -1.02
C SER A 175 -9.65 -9.83 0.24
N ALA A 176 -9.82 -9.20 1.41
CA ALA A 176 -9.74 -9.93 2.66
C ALA A 176 -10.83 -11.02 2.69
N PRO A 177 -10.57 -12.18 3.32
CA PRO A 177 -11.62 -13.15 3.59
C PRO A 177 -12.80 -12.48 4.30
N ALA A 178 -14.02 -12.84 3.93
CA ALA A 178 -15.18 -12.38 4.69
C ALA A 178 -15.08 -12.86 6.14
N ASP A 179 -15.49 -12.02 7.10
CA ASP A 179 -15.51 -12.40 8.51
C ASP A 179 -16.32 -13.69 8.69
N GLY A 180 -15.68 -14.72 9.24
CA GLY A 180 -16.30 -16.03 9.46
C GLY A 180 -16.37 -16.93 8.21
N ALA A 181 -15.67 -16.59 7.12
CA ALA A 181 -15.43 -17.56 6.06
C ALA A 181 -14.65 -18.75 6.63
N ALA A 182 -15.33 -19.90 6.72
CA ALA A 182 -14.66 -21.14 7.06
C ALA A 182 -13.52 -21.37 6.05
N PRO A 183 -12.35 -21.87 6.50
CA PRO A 183 -11.36 -22.37 5.56
C PRO A 183 -12.08 -23.32 4.61
N SER A 184 -11.94 -23.14 3.30
CA SER A 184 -12.41 -24.14 2.35
C SER A 184 -11.85 -25.50 2.79
N GLU A 185 -12.69 -26.54 2.85
CA GLU A 185 -12.20 -27.86 3.23
C GLU A 185 -10.96 -28.20 2.40
N PRO A 186 -9.91 -28.76 3.02
CA PRO A 186 -8.71 -29.16 2.30
C PRO A 186 -9.10 -29.94 1.06
N VAL A 187 -8.59 -29.53 -0.10
CA VAL A 187 -8.85 -30.25 -1.35
C VAL A 187 -8.29 -31.65 -1.21
N GLU A 188 -9.18 -32.65 -1.25
CA GLU A 188 -8.77 -34.04 -1.15
C GLU A 188 -8.04 -34.44 -2.43
N ARG A 189 -6.71 -34.58 -2.31
CA ARG A 189 -5.84 -35.06 -3.37
C ARG A 189 -5.98 -36.57 -3.45
N GLY A 190 -6.86 -37.06 -4.32
CA GLY A 190 -7.11 -38.50 -4.51
C GLY A 190 -5.91 -39.32 -5.02
N ASP A 191 -4.80 -38.67 -5.33
CA ASP A 191 -3.51 -39.26 -5.70
C ASP A 191 -2.56 -39.43 -4.49
N LEU A 192 -2.89 -38.89 -3.31
CA LEU A 192 -2.09 -39.11 -2.11
C LEU A 192 -2.40 -40.46 -1.44
N PRO A 193 -1.39 -41.21 -1.01
CA PRO A 193 -1.60 -42.39 -0.16
C PRO A 193 -2.35 -42.03 1.14
N PRO A 194 -3.18 -42.93 1.69
CA PRO A 194 -3.92 -42.68 2.93
C PRO A 194 -3.02 -42.57 4.17
N ALA A 195 -1.75 -42.94 4.05
CA ALA A 195 -0.72 -42.78 5.07
C ALA A 195 0.63 -42.48 4.40
N GLY A 196 1.41 -41.60 5.02
CA GLY A 196 2.68 -41.09 4.48
C GLY A 196 2.58 -39.62 4.10
N ASP A 197 3.71 -38.94 4.01
CA ASP A 197 3.84 -37.53 3.64
C ASP A 197 3.68 -37.29 2.12
N GLY A 198 3.42 -38.35 1.35
CA GLY A 198 3.36 -38.30 -0.11
C GLY A 198 4.72 -38.07 -0.77
N ALA A 199 5.83 -38.17 -0.03
CA ALA A 199 7.17 -38.06 -0.61
C ALA A 199 7.47 -39.27 -1.49
N PRO A 200 8.18 -39.08 -2.63
CA PRO A 200 8.77 -40.19 -3.37
C PRO A 200 9.63 -41.05 -2.43
N ARG A 201 9.56 -42.38 -2.58
CA ARG A 201 10.45 -43.26 -1.81
C ARG A 201 11.88 -43.07 -2.31
N ASN A 202 12.76 -42.65 -1.41
CA ASN A 202 14.18 -42.42 -1.67
C ASN A 202 15.02 -43.70 -1.48
N ASP A 203 14.40 -44.88 -1.50
CA ASP A 203 15.05 -46.19 -1.30
C ASP A 203 15.71 -46.73 -2.59
N VAL A 204 15.94 -45.87 -3.59
CA VAL A 204 16.82 -46.23 -4.70
C VAL A 204 18.26 -46.31 -4.18
N ASP A 205 18.84 -47.51 -4.23
CA ASP A 205 20.24 -47.73 -3.92
C ASP A 205 21.12 -46.71 -4.64
N ALA A 206 22.16 -46.22 -3.95
CA ALA A 206 23.16 -45.33 -4.52
C ALA A 206 23.93 -46.03 -5.65
N GLY A 207 23.38 -45.99 -6.86
CA GLY A 207 23.96 -46.64 -8.04
C GLY A 207 23.12 -46.36 -9.28
N GLY A 208 23.39 -45.23 -9.92
CA GLY A 208 23.18 -45.08 -11.35
C GLY A 208 24.36 -45.66 -12.12
#